data_AF-C0E8Z0-F1
#
_entry.id   AF-C0E8Z0-F1
#
_cell.length_a   1.000
_cell.length_b   1.000
_cell.length_c   1.000
_cell.angle_alpha   90.00
_cell.angle_beta   90.00
_cell.angle_gamma   90.00
#
_symmetry.space_group_name_H-M   'P 1'
#
loop_
_entity.id
_entity.type
_entity.pdbx_description
1 polymer ?
#
loop_
_entity_poly.entity_id
_entity_poly.type
_entity_poly.pdbx_seq_one_letter_code
_entity_poly.pdbx_strand_id
1 'polypeptide(L)'
;MSKIDYYAKRIAVAIIQGYGETEKDKTTQFAQITTKSVERALNTICLDISDDMQRRVYESTKYGVKYEYMGLIPCEKNKFYNYRRDFIRKVAENLGLSKE
;
A
#
# COMPACT_ATOMS: atom_id res chain seq x y z
N MET A 1 -19.56 -0.43 -0.04
CA MET A 1 -18.37 0.43 0.14
C MET A 1 -18.84 1.87 0.06
N SER A 2 -18.57 2.69 1.07
CA SER A 2 -19.05 4.08 1.05
C SER A 2 -18.28 4.89 0.00
N LYS A 3 -18.86 6.00 -0.49
CA LYS A 3 -18.13 6.92 -1.38
C LYS A 3 -16.85 7.45 -0.70
N ILE A 4 -16.89 7.67 0.61
CA ILE A 4 -15.76 8.15 1.40
C ILE A 4 -14.62 7.13 1.39
N ASP A 5 -14.91 5.84 1.60
CA ASP A 5 -13.88 4.77 1.54
C ASP A 5 -13.24 4.66 0.15
N TYR A 6 -14.04 4.87 -0.91
CA TYR A 6 -13.54 4.87 -2.27
C TYR A 6 -12.52 6.00 -2.50
N TYR A 7 -12.84 7.22 -2.06
CA TYR A 7 -11.91 8.35 -2.17
C TYR A 7 -10.68 8.17 -1.28
N ALA A 8 -10.85 7.69 -0.05
CA ALA A 8 -9.75 7.40 0.87
C ALA A 8 -8.73 6.42 0.25
N LYS A 9 -9.22 5.32 -0.34
CA LYS A 9 -8.37 4.35 -1.06
C LYS A 9 -7.67 4.95 -2.27
N ARG A 10 -8.33 5.83 -3.03
CA ARG A 10 -7.71 6.52 -4.16
C ARG A 10 -6.58 7.46 -3.73
N ILE A 11 -6.80 8.21 -2.65
CA ILE A 11 -5.77 9.10 -2.08
C ILE A 11 -4.59 8.26 -1.56
N ALA A 12 -4.85 7.16 -0.86
CA ALA A 12 -3.80 6.25 -0.41
C ALA A 12 -2.97 5.68 -1.58
N VAL A 13 -3.60 5.28 -2.69
CA VAL A 13 -2.88 4.84 -3.89
C VAL A 13 -2.01 5.96 -4.45
N ALA A 14 -2.52 7.18 -4.59
CA ALA A 14 -1.74 8.32 -5.10
C ALA A 14 -0.51 8.60 -4.22
N ILE A 15 -0.67 8.51 -2.90
CA ILE A 15 0.42 8.66 -1.93
C ILE A 15 1.46 7.54 -2.08
N ILE A 16 1.04 6.29 -2.23
CA ILE A 16 1.95 5.15 -2.44
C ILE A 16 2.74 5.30 -3.75
N GLN A 17 2.09 5.81 -4.80
CA GLN A 17 2.73 6.07 -6.10
C GLN A 17 3.77 7.20 -6.01
N GLY A 18 3.46 8.28 -5.27
CA GLY A 18 4.37 9.40 -5.01
C GLY A 18 5.39 9.18 -3.89
N TYR A 19 5.33 8.05 -3.18
CA TYR A 19 6.10 7.79 -1.96
C TYR A 19 7.62 8.02 -2.11
N GLY A 20 8.21 7.54 -3.20
CA GLY A 20 9.65 7.68 -3.45
C GLY A 20 10.10 9.11 -3.80
N GLU A 21 9.17 9.97 -4.23
CA GLU A 21 9.44 11.40 -4.44
C GLU A 21 9.38 12.16 -3.12
N THR A 22 8.43 11.82 -2.24
CA THR A 22 8.36 12.36 -0.88
C THR A 22 9.54 11.93 0.00
N GLU A 23 10.14 10.76 -0.24
CA GLU A 23 11.36 10.33 0.49
C GLU A 23 12.60 11.16 0.19
N LYS A 24 12.65 11.88 -0.95
CA LYS A 24 13.78 12.74 -1.29
C LYS A 24 13.82 14.01 -0.45
N ASP A 25 12.67 14.42 0.10
CA ASP A 25 12.55 15.57 0.99
C ASP A 25 11.85 15.19 2.31
N LYS A 26 12.57 14.40 3.13
CA LYS A 26 12.11 13.93 4.45
C LYS A 26 11.92 15.05 5.49
N THR A 27 12.16 16.30 5.12
CA THR A 27 12.07 17.43 6.04
C THR A 27 10.63 17.88 6.26
N THR A 28 9.74 17.60 5.30
CA THR A 28 8.33 17.98 5.44
C THR A 28 7.58 17.01 6.35
N GLN A 29 6.71 17.55 7.20
CA GLN A 29 5.83 16.74 8.08
C GLN A 29 4.96 15.78 7.26
N PHE A 30 4.52 16.19 6.07
CA PHE A 30 3.76 15.35 5.16
C PHE A 30 4.56 14.14 4.66
N ALA A 31 5.82 14.34 4.25
CA ALA A 31 6.70 13.24 3.84
C ALA A 31 6.92 12.25 4.99
N GLN A 32 7.17 12.74 6.20
CA GLN A 32 7.39 11.88 7.37
C GLN A 32 6.15 11.05 7.75
N ILE A 33 4.96 11.66 7.72
CA ILE A 33 3.70 10.95 7.98
C ILE A 33 3.44 9.92 6.90
N THR A 34 3.69 10.26 5.64
CA THR A 34 3.56 9.36 4.49
C THR A 34 4.50 8.15 4.61
N THR A 35 5.79 8.40 4.86
CA THR A 35 6.83 7.38 5.14
C THR A 35 6.35 6.41 6.20
N LYS A 36 6.03 6.92 7.40
CA LYS A 36 5.60 6.10 8.53
C LYS A 36 4.31 5.33 8.26
N SER A 37 3.37 5.90 7.50
CA SER A 37 2.07 5.27 7.23
C SER A 37 2.20 4.06 6.31
N VAL A 38 3.02 4.16 5.26
CA VAL A 38 3.31 3.06 4.33
C VAL A 38 4.13 1.98 5.01
N GLU A 39 5.18 2.34 5.75
CA GLU A 39 6.00 1.38 6.51
C GLU A 39 5.16 0.61 7.54
N ARG A 40 4.31 1.31 8.32
CA ARG A 40 3.38 0.65 9.25
C ARG A 40 2.40 -0.26 8.53
N ALA A 41 1.86 0.17 7.40
CA ALA A 41 0.89 -0.63 6.66
C ALA A 41 1.51 -1.92 6.13
N LEU A 42 2.76 -1.87 5.62
CA LEU A 42 3.55 -3.05 5.33
C LEU A 42 3.68 -3.87 6.61
N ASN A 43 4.33 -3.38 7.66
CA ASN A 43 4.57 -4.16 8.89
C ASN A 43 3.30 -4.78 9.54
N THR A 44 2.10 -4.26 9.27
CA THR A 44 0.84 -4.79 9.83
C THR A 44 0.18 -5.86 8.97
N ILE A 45 0.04 -5.66 7.65
CA ILE A 45 -0.53 -6.71 6.77
C ILE A 45 0.44 -7.88 6.57
N CYS A 46 1.71 -7.64 6.91
CA CYS A 46 2.84 -8.49 6.59
C CYS A 46 3.18 -9.53 7.66
N LEU A 47 2.47 -9.56 8.79
CA LEU A 47 2.64 -10.62 9.79
C LEU A 47 2.30 -12.00 9.23
N ASP A 48 1.46 -12.07 8.18
CA ASP A 48 0.96 -13.30 7.58
C ASP A 48 1.64 -13.68 6.24
N ILE A 49 2.58 -12.87 5.72
CA ILE A 49 3.17 -13.08 4.39
C ILE A 49 4.69 -12.81 4.35
N SER A 50 5.42 -13.58 3.54
CA SER A 50 6.88 -13.43 3.37
C SER A 50 7.27 -12.06 2.79
N ASP A 51 8.44 -11.54 3.16
CA ASP A 51 8.97 -10.24 2.71
C ASP A 51 8.93 -10.05 1.18
N ASP A 52 9.16 -11.13 0.42
CA ASP A 52 9.03 -11.12 -1.04
C ASP A 52 7.60 -10.79 -1.50
N MET A 53 6.59 -11.36 -0.85
CA MET A 53 5.18 -11.07 -1.13
C MET A 53 4.83 -9.61 -0.79
N GLN A 54 5.35 -9.10 0.34
CA GLN A 54 5.15 -7.71 0.76
C GLN A 54 5.69 -6.75 -0.29
N ARG A 55 6.92 -7.00 -0.75
CA ARG A 55 7.57 -6.23 -1.80
C ARG A 55 6.75 -6.25 -3.09
N ARG A 56 6.23 -7.41 -3.51
CA ARG A 56 5.39 -7.52 -4.72
C ARG A 56 4.06 -6.79 -4.57
N VAL A 57 3.43 -6.82 -3.39
CA VAL A 57 2.21 -6.05 -3.11
C VAL A 57 2.48 -4.55 -3.20
N TYR A 58 3.60 -4.09 -2.64
CA TYR A 58 4.04 -2.71 -2.74
C TYR A 58 4.30 -2.30 -4.20
N GLU A 59 5.11 -3.07 -4.94
CA GLU A 59 5.43 -2.81 -6.35
C GLU A 59 4.18 -2.81 -7.24
N SER A 60 3.25 -3.74 -7.00
CA SER A 60 1.94 -3.78 -7.68
C SER A 60 1.14 -2.49 -7.49
N THR A 61 1.20 -1.94 -6.28
CA THR A 61 0.44 -0.73 -5.92
C THR A 61 1.12 0.52 -6.44
N LYS A 62 2.44 0.62 -6.24
CA LYS A 62 3.26 1.77 -6.62
C LYS A 62 3.45 1.90 -8.12
N TYR A 63 3.78 0.81 -8.80
CA TYR A 63 4.10 0.83 -10.23
C TYR A 63 2.96 0.31 -11.10
N GLY A 64 1.84 -0.10 -10.49
CA GLY A 64 0.70 -0.63 -11.23
C GLY A 64 0.93 -2.02 -11.85
N VAL A 65 1.99 -2.73 -11.44
CA VAL A 65 2.30 -4.07 -11.95
C VAL A 65 1.11 -5.00 -11.67
N LYS A 66 0.65 -5.70 -12.69
CA LYS A 66 -0.44 -6.69 -12.55
C LYS A 66 0.13 -8.06 -12.19
N TYR A 67 -0.68 -8.87 -11.49
CA TYR A 67 -0.27 -10.20 -11.02
C TYR A 67 0.36 -11.06 -12.12
N GLU A 68 -0.18 -10.99 -13.34
CA GLU A 68 0.27 -11.75 -14.51
C GLU A 68 1.69 -11.41 -14.95
N TYR A 69 2.21 -10.23 -14.58
CA TYR A 69 3.54 -9.75 -14.96
C TYR A 69 4.57 -9.89 -13.85
N MET A 70 4.21 -10.45 -12.70
CA MET A 70 5.10 -10.57 -11.54
C MET A 70 5.91 -11.87 -11.52
N GLY A 71 5.80 -12.70 -12.55
CA GLY A 71 6.47 -14.01 -12.61
C GLY A 71 5.88 -15.01 -11.62
N LEU A 72 6.74 -15.87 -11.07
CA LEU A 72 6.35 -16.90 -10.10
C LEU A 72 6.01 -16.27 -8.74
N ILE A 73 4.72 -16.24 -8.41
CA ILE A 73 4.20 -15.85 -7.09
C ILE A 73 3.66 -17.10 -6.39
N PRO A 74 4.06 -17.39 -5.14
CA PRO A 74 3.59 -18.55 -4.38
C PRO A 74 2.22 -18.29 -3.72
N CYS A 75 1.27 -17.67 -4.42
CA CYS A 75 -0.09 -17.50 -3.95
C CYS A 75 -1.06 -17.32 -5.12
N GLU A 76 -2.34 -17.65 -4.92
CA GLU A 76 -3.34 -17.46 -5.96
C GLU A 76 -3.59 -15.97 -6.25
N LYS A 77 -3.94 -15.67 -7.51
CA LYS A 77 -4.27 -14.32 -7.99
C LYS A 77 -5.27 -13.60 -7.07
N ASN A 78 -6.35 -14.26 -6.65
CA ASN A 78 -7.35 -13.66 -5.78
C ASN A 78 -6.78 -13.31 -4.40
N LYS A 79 -5.96 -14.20 -3.84
CA LYS A 79 -5.28 -13.98 -2.56
C LYS A 79 -4.31 -12.79 -2.64
N PHE A 80 -3.56 -12.68 -3.74
CA PHE A 80 -2.69 -11.54 -3.99
C PHE A 80 -3.46 -10.21 -4.01
N TYR A 81 -4.57 -10.13 -4.75
CA TYR A 81 -5.38 -8.91 -4.79
C TYR A 81 -6.07 -8.59 -3.47
N ASN A 82 -6.33 -9.59 -2.61
CA ASN A 82 -6.75 -9.34 -1.23
C ASN A 82 -5.67 -8.60 -0.45
N TYR A 83 -4.42 -9.11 -0.45
CA TYR A 83 -3.30 -8.44 0.20
C TYR A 83 -3.10 -7.01 -0.30
N ARG A 84 -3.21 -6.80 -1.61
CA ARG A 84 -3.13 -5.45 -2.21
C ARG A 84 -4.24 -4.53 -1.71
N ARG A 85 -5.47 -5.03 -1.60
CA ARG A 85 -6.60 -4.24 -1.08
C ARG A 85 -6.44 -3.91 0.40
N ASP A 86 -5.99 -4.88 1.20
CA ASP A 86 -5.74 -4.69 2.63
C ASP A 86 -4.59 -3.72 2.87
N PHE A 87 -3.53 -3.77 2.05
CA PHE A 87 -2.46 -2.80 2.08
C PHE A 87 -2.96 -1.36 1.87
N ILE A 88 -3.70 -1.13 0.78
CA ILE A 88 -4.24 0.20 0.46
C ILE A 88 -5.17 0.69 1.57
N ARG A 89 -6.01 -0.20 2.10
CA ARG A 89 -6.89 0.11 3.23
C ARG A 89 -6.07 0.53 4.46
N LYS A 90 -5.04 -0.24 4.82
CA LYS A 90 -4.25 0.06 6.02
C LYS A 90 -3.44 1.34 5.89
N VAL A 91 -2.95 1.67 4.68
CA VAL A 91 -2.35 2.97 4.40
C VAL A 91 -3.38 4.10 4.60
N ALA A 92 -4.60 3.94 4.10
CA ALA A 92 -5.66 4.93 4.28
C ALA A 92 -6.02 5.14 5.77
N GLU A 93 -6.09 4.06 6.56
CA GLU A 93 -6.31 4.11 8.01
C GLU A 93 -5.15 4.82 8.73
N ASN A 94 -3.91 4.47 8.41
CA ASN A 94 -2.72 5.07 9.03
C ASN A 94 -2.60 6.58 8.73
N LEU A 95 -3.10 7.01 7.57
CA LEU A 95 -3.20 8.42 7.16
C LEU A 95 -4.42 9.14 7.76
N GLY A 96 -5.29 8.44 8.49
CA GLY A 96 -6.53 8.98 9.04
C GLY A 96 -7.62 9.28 8.00
N LEU A 97 -7.52 8.70 6.80
CA LEU A 97 -8.46 8.90 5.68
C LEU A 97 -9.69 7.99 5.77
N SER A 98 -9.58 6.87 6.48
CA SER A 98 -10.67 5.94 6.76
C SER A 98 -10.61 5.47 8.21
N LYS A 99 -11.77 5.09 8.75
CA LYS A 99 -11.86 4.40 10.05
C LYS A 99 -11.90 2.88 9.82
N GLU A 100 -11.39 2.13 10.79
CA GLU A 100 -11.51 0.65 10.83
C GLU A 100 -12.97 0.18 10.76
#